data_AF-A0A2V8DW99-F1
#
_entry.id   AF-A0A2V8DW99-F1
#
_cell.length_a   1.000
_cell.length_b   1.000
_cell.length_c   1.000
_cell.angle_alpha   90.00
_cell.angle_beta   90.00
_cell.angle_gamma   90.00
#
_symmetry.space_group_name_H-M   'P 1'
#
loop_
_entity.id
_entity.type
_entity.pdbx_description
1 polymer ?
#
loop_
_entity_poly.entity_id
_entity_poly.type
_entity_poly.pdbx_seq_one_letter_code
_entity_poly.pdbx_strand_id
1 'polypeptide(L)'
;MTNVPDFQLRGTSEVSSLPEPPRSRRWAAWVLGLLLVAVVGVAVYYATIWRARPMAEQATASPPKTTTSDQPLGGAADAVALPALDASDALVNTLVRALSSSPATVAWLATNGLVRNFVAVVTNIADGATPSKHLKPLAPAAAFRVEERNRAAYADPRSYERYNGIADAIASVDPAGAAKLYATLKPLIEEAHRNLVSTDQSFDRTLERAIVLLLNTPVLDRPERLHPKGIGYAYDDDRVEALRGAQKQLLRMGPRNVRIVQDKLREIAVALGIRPERLPPR
;
A
#
# COMPACT_ATOMS: atom_id res chain seq x y z
N MET A 1 -35.42 -62.49 80.97
CA MET A 1 -36.08 -63.58 80.21
C MET A 1 -35.23 -63.82 78.96
N THR A 2 -34.28 -64.75 79.00
CA THR A 2 -34.37 -66.18 78.59
C THR A 2 -34.15 -66.39 77.08
N ASN A 3 -33.19 -67.29 76.76
CA ASN A 3 -32.98 -68.07 75.51
C ASN A 3 -32.60 -67.32 74.21
N VAL A 4 -31.43 -67.49 73.56
CA VAL A 4 -30.61 -68.68 73.13
C VAL A 4 -31.26 -69.32 71.86
N PRO A 5 -30.50 -69.92 70.90
CA PRO A 5 -29.94 -69.38 69.65
C PRO A 5 -30.40 -70.23 68.41
N ASP A 6 -29.75 -70.14 67.24
CA ASP A 6 -29.40 -71.28 66.33
C ASP A 6 -28.87 -70.72 64.97
N PHE A 7 -27.70 -71.12 64.43
CA PHE A 7 -27.34 -72.41 63.78
C PHE A 7 -28.26 -72.68 62.55
N GLN A 8 -27.85 -73.01 61.31
CA GLN A 8 -26.71 -73.72 60.72
C GLN A 8 -26.58 -73.35 59.22
N LEU A 9 -25.38 -73.26 58.66
CA LEU A 9 -24.66 -74.23 57.79
C LEU A 9 -25.18 -74.47 56.35
N ARG A 10 -24.25 -74.20 55.42
CA ARG A 10 -23.85 -74.96 54.22
C ARG A 10 -24.93 -75.49 53.25
N GLY A 11 -24.80 -75.02 52.01
CA GLY A 11 -25.08 -75.78 50.79
C GLY A 11 -24.11 -75.37 49.70
N THR A 12 -23.12 -76.22 49.44
CA THR A 12 -22.18 -76.17 48.31
C THR A 12 -22.89 -76.46 46.98
N SER A 13 -22.46 -75.85 45.88
CA SER A 13 -22.17 -76.53 44.61
C SER A 13 -21.60 -75.56 43.57
N GLU A 14 -20.40 -75.86 43.11
CA GLU A 14 -19.70 -75.26 41.97
C GLU A 14 -20.48 -75.43 40.65
N VAL A 15 -20.42 -74.42 39.78
CA VAL A 15 -20.16 -74.61 38.34
C VAL A 15 -19.28 -73.47 37.85
N SER A 16 -18.08 -73.83 37.40
CA SER A 16 -17.08 -72.95 36.79
C SER A 16 -17.47 -72.62 35.34
N SER A 17 -17.42 -71.34 34.94
CA SER A 17 -17.32 -70.95 33.53
C SER A 17 -16.53 -69.64 33.37
N LEU A 18 -15.33 -69.81 32.78
CA LEU A 18 -14.44 -68.92 32.02
C LEU A 18 -14.05 -67.51 32.55
N PRO A 19 -12.78 -67.08 32.37
CA PRO A 19 -12.29 -65.81 32.89
C PRO A 19 -12.61 -64.63 31.97
N GLU A 20 -13.17 -63.54 32.52
CA GLU A 20 -13.10 -62.22 31.90
C GLU A 20 -11.82 -61.48 32.36
N PRO A 21 -11.11 -60.75 31.48
CA PRO A 21 -9.98 -59.93 31.89
C PRO A 21 -10.45 -58.73 32.74
N PRO A 22 -9.76 -58.38 33.84
CA PRO A 22 -10.13 -57.23 34.64
C PRO A 22 -9.95 -55.92 33.87
N ARG A 23 -11.09 -55.27 33.67
CA ARG A 23 -11.27 -53.90 33.19
C ARG A 23 -10.56 -52.93 34.17
N SER A 24 -9.30 -52.58 33.89
CA SER A 24 -8.55 -51.64 34.72
C SER A 24 -9.06 -50.21 34.52
N ARG A 25 -10.09 -49.86 35.30
CA ARG A 25 -10.76 -48.55 35.39
C ARG A 25 -9.84 -47.39 35.82
N ARG A 26 -8.54 -47.63 35.98
CA ARG A 26 -7.57 -46.64 36.46
C ARG A 26 -6.99 -45.78 35.34
N TRP A 27 -6.71 -46.30 34.14
CA TRP A 27 -6.16 -45.49 33.04
C TRP A 27 -7.21 -44.56 32.39
N ALA A 28 -8.46 -45.01 32.32
CA ALA A 28 -9.58 -44.20 31.83
C ALA A 28 -9.86 -42.96 32.71
N ALA A 29 -9.60 -43.06 34.03
CA ALA A 29 -9.72 -41.92 34.94
C ALA A 29 -8.63 -40.85 34.68
N TRP A 30 -7.41 -41.27 34.35
CA TRP A 30 -6.33 -40.34 33.98
C TRP A 30 -6.56 -39.69 32.62
N VAL A 31 -7.06 -40.43 31.63
CA VAL A 31 -7.40 -39.88 30.31
C VAL A 31 -8.57 -38.89 30.40
N LEU A 32 -9.60 -39.20 31.19
CA LEU A 32 -10.73 -38.28 31.41
C LEU A 32 -10.29 -37.02 32.18
N GLY A 33 -9.39 -37.17 33.17
CA GLY A 33 -8.82 -36.03 33.90
C GLY A 33 -8.01 -35.10 32.99
N LEU A 34 -7.19 -35.64 32.10
CA LEU A 34 -6.39 -34.85 31.16
C LEU A 34 -7.26 -34.12 30.12
N LEU A 35 -8.32 -34.78 29.63
CA LEU A 35 -9.30 -34.17 28.72
C LEU A 35 -10.06 -33.03 29.39
N LEU A 36 -10.41 -33.16 30.67
CA LEU A 36 -11.11 -32.13 31.42
C LEU A 36 -10.22 -30.91 31.68
N VAL A 37 -8.93 -31.12 31.96
CA VAL A 37 -7.93 -30.03 32.06
C VAL A 37 -7.71 -29.33 30.72
N ALA A 38 -7.68 -30.06 29.60
CA ALA A 38 -7.56 -29.47 28.27
C ALA A 38 -8.80 -28.63 27.90
N VAL A 39 -10.00 -29.12 28.20
CA VAL A 39 -11.26 -28.38 27.95
C VAL A 39 -11.35 -27.14 28.84
N VAL A 40 -10.94 -27.22 30.11
CA VAL A 40 -10.88 -26.04 31.01
C VAL A 40 -9.82 -25.05 30.54
N GLY A 41 -8.66 -25.52 30.08
CA GLY A 41 -7.62 -24.66 29.49
C GLY A 41 -8.10 -23.93 28.24
N VAL A 42 -8.80 -24.62 27.33
CA VAL A 42 -9.41 -24.03 26.14
C VAL A 42 -10.53 -23.06 26.52
N ALA A 43 -11.37 -23.38 27.50
CA ALA A 43 -12.42 -22.50 27.98
C ALA A 43 -11.87 -21.24 28.66
N VAL A 44 -10.80 -21.36 29.46
CA VAL A 44 -10.11 -20.21 30.06
C VAL A 44 -9.41 -19.37 29.00
N TYR A 45 -8.76 -19.99 28.00
CA TYR A 45 -8.13 -19.30 26.87
C TYR A 45 -9.16 -18.55 26.01
N TYR A 46 -10.31 -19.18 25.71
CA TYR A 46 -11.41 -18.49 25.03
C TYR A 46 -12.04 -17.41 25.91
N ALA A 47 -12.21 -17.64 27.21
CA ALA A 47 -12.75 -16.64 28.13
C ALA A 47 -11.82 -15.44 28.35
N THR A 48 -10.50 -15.61 28.30
CA THR A 48 -9.55 -14.49 28.37
C THR A 48 -9.48 -13.72 27.05
N ILE A 49 -9.66 -14.41 25.92
CA ILE A 49 -9.70 -13.78 24.58
C ILE A 49 -11.06 -13.11 24.28
N TRP A 50 -12.16 -13.62 24.80
CA TRP A 50 -13.51 -13.02 24.69
C TRP A 50 -13.85 -12.03 25.82
N ARG A 51 -13.06 -11.93 26.90
CA ARG A 51 -13.24 -10.89 27.94
C ARG A 51 -12.74 -9.50 27.54
N ALA A 52 -12.17 -9.34 26.35
CA ALA A 52 -11.84 -8.02 25.82
C ALA A 52 -13.03 -7.39 25.07
N ARG A 53 -13.88 -6.71 25.85
CA ARG A 53 -14.85 -5.61 25.55
C ARG A 53 -16.36 -5.95 25.62
N PRO A 54 -17.21 -4.98 26.00
CA PRO A 54 -17.07 -3.98 27.07
C PRO A 54 -18.31 -3.96 27.99
N MET A 55 -18.14 -3.50 29.23
CA MET A 55 -19.25 -3.02 30.05
C MET A 55 -19.96 -1.90 29.29
N ALA A 56 -21.28 -1.94 29.22
CA ALA A 56 -22.09 -0.84 28.74
C ALA A 56 -21.90 0.39 29.66
N GLU A 57 -20.93 1.24 29.32
CA GLU A 57 -20.85 2.60 29.82
C GLU A 57 -22.01 3.38 29.21
N GLN A 58 -22.82 3.99 30.07
CA GLN A 58 -23.98 4.78 29.71
C GLN A 58 -23.60 5.90 28.73
N ALA A 59 -24.38 6.02 27.66
CA ALA A 59 -24.29 7.11 26.71
C ALA A 59 -24.71 8.45 27.35
N THR A 60 -23.76 9.19 27.92
CA THR A 60 -23.78 10.66 27.79
C THR A 60 -23.30 11.00 26.39
N ALA A 61 -24.22 11.46 25.55
CA ALA A 61 -23.93 11.94 24.21
C ALA A 61 -22.96 13.13 24.26
N SER A 62 -21.66 12.85 24.13
CA SER A 62 -20.72 13.80 23.54
C SER A 62 -21.03 13.87 22.04
N PRO A 63 -21.03 15.06 21.42
CA PRO A 63 -21.16 15.18 19.97
C PRO A 63 -20.08 14.32 19.30
N PRO A 64 -20.34 13.72 18.12
CA PRO A 64 -19.37 12.85 17.48
C PRO A 64 -18.13 13.68 17.20
N LYS A 65 -17.08 13.45 17.98
CA LYS A 65 -15.73 13.72 17.52
C LYS A 65 -15.57 12.78 16.34
N THR A 66 -15.70 13.32 15.13
CA THR A 66 -15.17 12.69 13.92
C THR A 66 -13.78 12.22 14.28
N THR A 67 -13.61 10.93 14.52
CA THR A 67 -12.30 10.33 14.66
C THR A 67 -11.66 10.56 13.31
N THR A 68 -10.85 11.61 13.22
CA THR A 68 -9.89 11.79 12.14
C THR A 68 -8.86 10.69 12.36
N SER A 69 -9.23 9.49 11.93
CA SER A 69 -8.29 8.42 11.69
C SER A 69 -7.49 8.90 10.48
N ASP A 70 -6.29 9.45 10.71
CA ASP A 70 -5.20 9.39 9.73
C ASP A 70 -4.91 7.88 9.55
N GLN A 71 -5.78 7.21 8.79
CA GLN A 71 -5.62 5.81 8.47
C GLN A 71 -4.40 5.74 7.54
N PRO A 72 -3.46 4.80 7.76
CA PRO A 72 -2.29 4.67 6.91
C PRO A 72 -2.73 4.52 5.45
N LEU A 73 -2.06 5.25 4.54
CA LEU A 73 -2.37 5.15 3.12
C LEU A 73 -2.14 3.71 2.61
N GLY A 74 -2.96 3.31 1.64
CA GLY A 74 -2.91 2.00 0.99
C GLY A 74 -3.79 0.91 1.61
N GLY A 75 -4.40 1.15 2.77
CA GLY A 75 -5.30 0.20 3.42
C GLY A 75 -4.57 -1.06 3.92
N ALA A 76 -5.16 -2.23 3.68
CA ALA A 76 -4.63 -3.50 4.16
C ALA A 76 -3.51 -4.04 3.27
N ALA A 77 -2.33 -4.24 3.87
CA ALA A 77 -1.18 -4.87 3.23
C ALA A 77 -1.38 -6.37 3.06
N ASP A 78 -0.78 -6.95 2.02
CA ASP A 78 -0.62 -8.39 1.92
C ASP A 78 0.45 -8.88 2.90
N ALA A 79 0.20 -10.06 3.50
CA ALA A 79 1.16 -10.73 4.37
C ALA A 79 2.27 -11.39 3.54
N VAL A 80 3.16 -10.58 2.98
CA VAL A 80 4.34 -11.03 2.22
C VAL A 80 5.58 -10.86 3.09
N ALA A 81 6.45 -11.87 3.13
CA ALA A 81 7.75 -11.75 3.77
C ALA A 81 8.64 -10.81 2.93
N LEU A 82 8.87 -9.60 3.45
CA LEU A 82 9.71 -8.61 2.78
C LEU A 82 11.19 -8.92 3.07
N PRO A 83 12.04 -9.03 2.04
CA PRO A 83 13.49 -9.08 2.23
C PRO A 83 14.01 -7.72 2.71
N ALA A 84 15.30 -7.66 3.08
CA ALA A 84 15.97 -6.39 3.34
C ALA A 84 15.90 -5.45 2.12
N LEU A 85 15.93 -4.14 2.35
CA LEU A 85 15.80 -3.12 1.31
C LEU A 85 16.77 -3.32 0.14
N ASP A 86 18.02 -3.72 0.40
CA ASP A 86 19.04 -4.00 -0.63
C ASP A 86 18.78 -5.25 -1.47
N ALA A 87 17.97 -6.19 -0.98
CA ALA A 87 17.61 -7.42 -1.67
C ALA A 87 16.17 -7.40 -2.21
N SER A 88 15.49 -6.24 -2.16
CA SER A 88 14.07 -6.12 -2.46
C SER A 88 13.72 -6.03 -3.95
N ASP A 89 14.68 -5.70 -4.81
CA ASP A 89 14.43 -5.43 -6.23
C ASP A 89 13.75 -6.60 -6.95
N ALA A 90 14.18 -7.85 -6.71
CA ALA A 90 13.59 -9.03 -7.36
C ALA A 90 12.11 -9.23 -7.00
N LEU A 91 11.76 -9.04 -5.72
CA LEU A 91 10.38 -9.11 -5.24
C LEU A 91 9.55 -7.98 -5.85
N VAL A 92 10.05 -6.74 -5.77
CA VAL A 92 9.36 -5.55 -6.29
C VAL A 92 9.11 -5.68 -7.80
N ASN A 93 10.11 -6.16 -8.55
CA ASN A 93 9.98 -6.39 -9.99
C ASN A 93 8.83 -7.37 -10.30
N THR A 94 8.75 -8.47 -9.56
CA THR A 94 7.68 -9.48 -9.70
C THR A 94 6.31 -8.87 -9.42
N LEU A 95 6.17 -8.14 -8.32
CA LEU A 95 4.90 -7.54 -7.90
C LEU A 95 4.44 -6.44 -8.87
N VAL A 96 5.34 -5.58 -9.34
CA VAL A 96 5.00 -4.50 -10.28
C VAL A 96 4.62 -5.04 -11.65
N ARG A 97 5.29 -6.10 -12.13
CA ARG A 97 4.92 -6.76 -13.40
C ARG A 97 3.53 -7.39 -13.36
N ALA A 98 3.06 -7.81 -12.20
CA ALA A 98 1.69 -8.29 -12.03
C ALA A 98 0.64 -7.18 -12.20
N LEU A 99 1.02 -5.91 -11.97
CA LEU A 99 0.14 -4.74 -12.11
C LEU A 99 0.14 -4.14 -13.52
N SER A 100 1.28 -4.14 -14.21
CA SER A 100 1.38 -3.57 -15.56
C SER A 100 2.53 -4.18 -16.34
N SER A 101 2.25 -4.56 -17.59
CA SER A 101 3.22 -5.07 -18.57
C SER A 101 3.63 -4.02 -19.60
N SER A 102 3.38 -2.73 -19.33
CA SER A 102 3.70 -1.67 -20.31
C SER A 102 5.22 -1.58 -20.56
N PRO A 103 5.66 -1.23 -21.79
CA PRO A 103 7.09 -1.06 -22.08
C PRO A 103 7.79 -0.04 -21.18
N ALA A 104 7.12 1.05 -20.80
CA ALA A 104 7.68 2.04 -19.89
C ALA A 104 7.85 1.49 -18.47
N THR A 105 6.89 0.70 -17.97
CA THR A 105 7.02 -0.02 -16.69
C THR A 105 8.23 -0.95 -16.72
N VAL A 106 8.39 -1.70 -17.81
CA VAL A 106 9.55 -2.60 -17.99
C VAL A 106 10.87 -1.84 -18.03
N ALA A 107 10.93 -0.70 -18.73
CA ALA A 107 12.13 0.13 -18.81
C ALA A 107 12.52 0.71 -17.43
N TRP A 108 11.56 1.12 -16.61
CA TRP A 108 11.81 1.57 -15.25
C TRP A 108 12.29 0.42 -14.34
N LEU A 109 11.64 -0.74 -14.44
CA LEU A 109 11.98 -1.96 -13.69
C LEU A 109 13.36 -2.53 -14.01
N ALA A 110 13.99 -2.10 -15.11
CA ALA A 110 15.37 -2.46 -15.45
C ALA A 110 16.42 -1.65 -14.66
N THR A 111 15.99 -0.75 -13.77
CA THR A 111 16.88 -0.03 -12.85
C THR A 111 17.08 -0.78 -11.54
N ASN A 112 18.20 -0.48 -10.87
CA ASN A 112 18.48 -0.99 -9.52
C ASN A 112 17.93 -0.04 -8.45
N GLY A 113 17.65 -0.59 -7.27
CA GLY A 113 17.16 0.15 -6.11
C GLY A 113 15.76 0.70 -6.35
N LEU A 114 14.82 -0.14 -6.81
CA LEU A 114 13.49 0.28 -7.26
C LEU A 114 12.73 1.06 -6.18
N VAL A 115 12.77 0.56 -4.94
CA VAL A 115 12.13 1.24 -3.80
C VAL A 115 12.78 2.60 -3.53
N ARG A 116 14.12 2.68 -3.53
CA ARG A 116 14.85 3.93 -3.30
C ARG A 116 14.63 4.94 -4.41
N ASN A 117 14.59 4.48 -5.66
CA ASN A 117 14.30 5.31 -6.82
C ASN A 117 12.87 5.87 -6.73
N PHE A 118 11.89 5.02 -6.44
CA PHE A 118 10.50 5.44 -6.21
C PHE A 118 10.41 6.52 -5.13
N VAL A 119 11.02 6.28 -3.96
CA VAL A 119 11.05 7.25 -2.86
C VAL A 119 11.69 8.56 -3.30
N ALA A 120 12.86 8.52 -3.95
CA ALA A 120 13.55 9.73 -4.42
C ALA A 120 12.73 10.52 -5.44
N VAL A 121 12.04 9.84 -6.37
CA VAL A 121 11.16 10.49 -7.35
C VAL A 121 10.00 11.19 -6.65
N VAL A 122 9.30 10.51 -5.75
CA VAL A 122 8.14 11.06 -5.04
C VAL A 122 8.56 12.22 -4.14
N THR A 123 9.65 12.09 -3.39
CA THR A 123 10.18 13.18 -2.55
C THR A 123 10.58 14.39 -3.38
N ASN A 124 11.31 14.21 -4.49
CA ASN A 124 11.65 15.32 -5.39
C ASN A 124 10.41 16.04 -5.92
N ILE A 125 9.37 15.29 -6.31
CA ILE A 125 8.10 15.87 -6.76
C ILE A 125 7.42 16.63 -5.62
N ALA A 126 7.36 16.07 -4.40
CA ALA A 126 6.75 16.72 -3.24
C ALA A 126 7.42 18.06 -2.90
N ASP A 127 8.71 18.20 -3.18
CA ASP A 127 9.49 19.42 -2.99
C ASP A 127 9.50 20.33 -4.24
N GLY A 128 8.78 19.95 -5.29
CA GLY A 128 8.64 20.69 -6.53
C GLY A 128 9.85 20.62 -7.47
N ALA A 129 10.85 19.79 -7.16
CA ALA A 129 11.99 19.52 -8.01
C ALA A 129 11.63 18.59 -9.18
N THR A 130 12.41 18.64 -10.26
CA THR A 130 12.21 17.71 -11.38
C THR A 130 12.72 16.30 -11.03
N PRO A 131 11.92 15.24 -11.27
CA PRO A 131 12.37 13.86 -11.05
C PRO A 131 13.24 13.31 -12.19
N SER A 132 13.49 14.07 -13.26
CA SER A 132 14.11 13.58 -14.50
C SER A 132 15.45 12.86 -14.32
N LYS A 133 16.24 13.22 -13.30
CA LYS A 133 17.54 12.58 -13.02
C LYS A 133 17.41 11.10 -12.66
N HIS A 134 16.32 10.73 -11.99
CA HIS A 134 16.03 9.37 -11.54
C HIS A 134 15.23 8.56 -12.57
N LEU A 135 14.66 9.26 -13.56
CA LEU A 135 13.84 8.69 -14.63
C LEU A 135 14.56 8.66 -15.99
N LYS A 136 15.90 8.71 -16.01
CA LYS A 136 16.70 8.69 -17.26
C LYS A 136 16.34 7.55 -18.22
N PRO A 137 16.05 6.32 -17.78
CA PRO A 137 15.65 5.24 -18.70
C PRO A 137 14.31 5.48 -19.39
N LEU A 138 13.48 6.38 -18.84
CA LEU A 138 12.22 6.82 -19.43
C LEU A 138 12.39 8.11 -20.25
N ALA A 139 13.62 8.61 -20.41
CA ALA A 139 13.83 9.82 -21.21
C ALA A 139 13.40 9.54 -22.66
N PRO A 140 12.60 10.44 -23.27
CA PRO A 140 12.19 10.23 -24.64
C PRO A 140 13.39 10.28 -25.59
N ALA A 141 13.47 9.33 -26.53
CA ALA A 141 14.61 9.17 -27.42
C ALA A 141 14.73 10.30 -28.47
N ALA A 142 13.60 10.83 -28.94
CA ALA A 142 13.59 11.92 -29.91
C ALA A 142 13.88 13.27 -29.23
N ALA A 143 14.51 14.21 -29.93
CA ALA A 143 14.77 15.56 -29.43
C ALA A 143 13.48 16.40 -29.31
N PHE A 144 13.51 17.42 -28.45
CA PHE A 144 12.45 18.43 -28.37
C PHE A 144 12.47 19.31 -29.62
N ARG A 145 11.29 19.65 -30.13
CA ARG A 145 11.08 20.46 -31.33
C ARG A 145 10.19 21.64 -31.03
N VAL A 146 10.50 22.76 -31.68
CA VAL A 146 9.66 23.95 -31.71
C VAL A 146 9.19 24.19 -33.14
N GLU A 147 8.00 24.77 -33.25
CA GLU A 147 7.49 25.32 -34.49
C GLU A 147 7.49 26.84 -34.41
N GLU A 148 7.95 27.52 -35.45
CA GLU A 148 7.89 28.98 -35.53
C GLU A 148 6.62 29.41 -36.25
N ARG A 149 5.83 30.28 -35.60
CA ARG A 149 4.62 30.89 -36.16
C ARG A 149 4.67 32.39 -35.89
N ASN A 150 4.57 33.22 -36.92
CA ASN A 150 4.59 34.68 -36.79
C ASN A 150 5.81 35.21 -36.00
N ARG A 151 7.01 34.66 -36.23
CA ARG A 151 8.26 34.98 -35.51
C ARG A 151 8.26 34.67 -34.00
N ALA A 152 7.33 33.83 -33.54
CA ALA A 152 7.30 33.30 -32.18
C ALA A 152 7.49 31.78 -32.21
N ALA A 153 8.26 31.25 -31.25
CA ALA A 153 8.45 29.82 -31.10
C ALA A 153 7.38 29.23 -30.21
N TYR A 154 6.85 28.06 -30.59
CA TYR A 154 5.89 27.28 -29.82
C TYR A 154 6.39 25.83 -29.76
N ALA A 155 5.99 25.07 -28.74
CA ALA A 155 6.28 23.64 -28.73
C ALA A 155 5.56 22.95 -29.91
N ASP A 156 6.30 22.22 -30.76
CA ASP A 156 5.69 21.36 -31.78
C ASP A 156 4.89 20.25 -31.05
N PRO A 157 3.62 20.00 -31.39
CA PRO A 157 2.84 18.92 -30.80
C PRO A 157 3.53 17.54 -30.80
N ARG A 158 4.38 17.26 -31.79
CA ARG A 158 5.19 16.02 -31.85
C ARG A 158 6.17 15.90 -30.66
N SER A 159 6.55 17.01 -30.05
CA SER A 159 7.37 17.01 -28.83
C SER A 159 6.65 16.40 -27.64
N TYR A 160 5.31 16.48 -27.61
CA TYR A 160 4.46 15.89 -26.58
C TYR A 160 4.26 14.40 -26.80
N GLU A 161 4.13 13.97 -28.07
CA GLU A 161 3.93 12.56 -28.44
C GLU A 161 5.02 11.63 -27.91
N ARG A 162 6.24 12.17 -27.74
CA ARG A 162 7.38 11.44 -27.15
C ARG A 162 7.10 10.94 -25.73
N TYR A 163 6.15 11.54 -25.02
CA TYR A 163 5.72 11.15 -23.67
C TYR A 163 4.48 10.26 -23.66
N ASN A 164 3.85 9.97 -24.80
CA ASN A 164 2.61 9.18 -24.86
C ASN A 164 2.79 7.80 -24.21
N GLY A 165 3.89 7.09 -24.52
CA GLY A 165 4.16 5.78 -23.93
C GLY A 165 4.26 5.79 -22.39
N ILE A 166 4.70 6.90 -21.80
CA ILE A 166 4.75 7.08 -20.33
C ILE A 166 3.36 7.38 -19.79
N ALA A 167 2.62 8.29 -20.44
CA ALA A 167 1.26 8.63 -20.04
C ALA A 167 0.32 7.42 -20.13
N ASP A 168 0.39 6.66 -21.23
CA ASP A 168 -0.41 5.46 -21.45
C ASP A 168 -0.02 4.33 -20.46
N ALA A 169 1.27 4.22 -20.10
CA ALA A 169 1.71 3.32 -19.03
C ALA A 169 1.11 3.68 -17.67
N ILE A 170 1.12 4.97 -17.31
CA ILE A 170 0.47 5.47 -16.10
C ILE A 170 -1.04 5.16 -16.18
N ALA A 171 -1.69 5.45 -17.30
CA ALA A 171 -3.11 5.17 -17.51
C ALA A 171 -3.48 3.68 -17.30
N SER A 172 -2.56 2.77 -17.60
CA SER A 172 -2.76 1.33 -17.45
C SER A 172 -2.70 0.82 -16.00
N VAL A 173 -2.25 1.66 -15.05
CA VAL A 173 -2.11 1.25 -13.65
C VAL A 173 -3.48 1.01 -13.05
N ASP A 174 -3.65 -0.17 -12.44
CA ASP A 174 -4.78 -0.50 -11.57
C ASP A 174 -4.66 0.27 -10.23
N PRO A 175 -5.57 1.21 -9.93
CA PRO A 175 -5.50 2.02 -8.71
C PRO A 175 -5.57 1.18 -7.43
N ALA A 176 -6.41 0.14 -7.40
CA ALA A 176 -6.59 -0.69 -6.21
C ALA A 176 -5.34 -1.56 -5.96
N GLY A 177 -4.83 -2.20 -7.02
CA GLY A 177 -3.58 -2.95 -6.97
C GLY A 177 -2.37 -2.08 -6.60
N ALA A 178 -2.30 -0.84 -7.10
CA ALA A 178 -1.24 0.11 -6.71
C ALA A 178 -1.32 0.49 -5.22
N ALA A 179 -2.52 0.77 -4.70
CA ALA A 179 -2.71 1.08 -3.28
C ALA A 179 -2.35 -0.10 -2.37
N LYS A 180 -2.75 -1.31 -2.76
CA LYS A 180 -2.42 -2.54 -2.05
C LYS A 180 -0.91 -2.82 -2.07
N LEU A 181 -0.27 -2.67 -3.23
CA LEU A 181 1.17 -2.83 -3.38
C LEU A 181 1.93 -1.81 -2.52
N TYR A 182 1.46 -0.56 -2.50
CA TYR A 182 2.00 0.48 -1.62
C TYR A 182 1.93 0.06 -0.15
N ALA A 183 0.77 -0.42 0.33
CA ALA A 183 0.62 -0.90 1.71
C ALA A 183 1.57 -2.08 2.01
N THR A 184 1.70 -3.03 1.09
CA THR A 184 2.59 -4.19 1.21
C THR A 184 4.06 -3.78 1.28
N LEU A 185 4.51 -2.84 0.45
CA LEU A 185 5.90 -2.39 0.41
C LEU A 185 6.22 -1.27 1.41
N LYS A 186 5.22 -0.79 2.15
CA LYS A 186 5.34 0.36 3.05
C LYS A 186 6.51 0.30 4.03
N PRO A 187 6.84 -0.86 4.66
CA PRO A 187 8.00 -0.93 5.55
C PRO A 187 9.31 -0.55 4.85
N LEU A 188 9.53 -1.04 3.62
CA LEU A 188 10.73 -0.75 2.82
C LEU A 188 10.74 0.69 2.31
N ILE A 189 9.57 1.20 1.92
CA ILE A 189 9.39 2.59 1.46
C ILE A 189 9.73 3.57 2.59
N GLU A 190 9.19 3.34 3.80
CA GLU A 190 9.45 4.18 4.96
C GLU A 190 10.91 4.09 5.43
N GLU A 191 11.54 2.91 5.36
CA GLU A 191 12.98 2.75 5.60
C GLU A 191 13.82 3.56 4.59
N ALA A 192 13.54 3.44 3.30
CA ALA A 192 14.21 4.20 2.26
C ALA A 192 13.99 5.72 2.41
N HIS A 193 12.79 6.15 2.83
CA HIS A 193 12.48 7.56 3.04
C HIS A 193 13.26 8.17 4.20
N ARG A 194 13.34 7.48 5.35
CA ARG A 194 14.15 7.92 6.50
C ARG A 194 15.64 8.02 6.17
N ASN A 195 16.15 7.16 5.29
CA ASN A 195 17.53 7.22 4.83
C ASN A 195 17.79 8.41 3.90
N LEU A 196 16.76 8.93 3.23
CA LEU A 196 16.87 10.03 2.27
C LEU A 196 16.66 11.40 2.93
N VAL A 197 15.72 11.50 3.86
CA VAL A 197 15.28 12.78 4.45
C VAL A 197 15.62 12.80 5.95
N SER A 198 16.21 13.90 6.42
CA SER A 198 16.58 14.08 7.84
C SER A 198 15.39 14.45 8.75
N THR A 199 14.15 14.36 8.27
CA THR A 199 12.94 14.72 9.02
C THR A 199 12.13 13.48 9.34
N ASP A 200 11.45 13.43 10.48
CA ASP A 200 10.53 12.36 10.87
C ASP A 200 9.17 12.39 10.12
N GLN A 201 9.08 13.04 8.95
CA GLN A 201 7.87 13.03 8.14
C GLN A 201 7.62 11.62 7.57
N SER A 202 6.38 11.12 7.70
CA SER A 202 6.01 9.85 7.07
C SER A 202 5.98 9.97 5.55
N PHE A 203 6.31 8.87 4.86
CA PHE A 203 6.24 8.85 3.41
C PHE A 203 4.80 9.04 2.89
N ASP A 204 3.78 8.62 3.66
CA ASP A 204 2.37 8.88 3.33
C ASP A 204 2.11 10.37 3.05
N ARG A 205 2.65 11.26 3.89
CA ARG A 205 2.51 12.71 3.73
C ARG A 205 3.29 13.24 2.53
N THR A 206 4.48 12.70 2.28
CA THR A 206 5.29 13.03 1.10
C THR A 206 4.57 12.64 -0.18
N LEU A 207 3.99 11.43 -0.23
CA LEU A 207 3.22 10.94 -1.37
C LEU A 207 1.96 11.78 -1.62
N GLU A 208 1.19 12.08 -0.57
CA GLU A 208 0.01 12.95 -0.65
C GLU A 208 0.39 14.34 -1.22
N ARG A 209 1.45 14.96 -0.71
CA ARG A 209 1.97 16.25 -1.21
C ARG A 209 2.37 16.18 -2.68
N ALA A 210 3.08 15.13 -3.10
CA ALA A 210 3.50 14.95 -4.48
C ALA A 210 2.31 14.85 -5.44
N ILE A 211 1.30 14.04 -5.09
CA ILE A 211 0.05 13.90 -5.86
C ILE A 211 -0.64 15.26 -5.96
N VAL A 212 -0.86 15.94 -4.84
CA VAL A 212 -1.53 17.25 -4.80
C VAL A 212 -0.78 18.29 -5.63
N LEU A 213 0.56 18.31 -5.59
CA LEU A 213 1.33 19.24 -6.41
C LEU A 213 1.10 19.01 -7.92
N LEU A 214 1.13 17.76 -8.37
CA LEU A 214 0.91 17.42 -9.77
C LEU A 214 -0.53 17.71 -10.22
N LEU A 215 -1.52 17.45 -9.36
CA LEU A 215 -2.93 17.78 -9.61
C LEU A 215 -3.18 19.29 -9.69
N ASN A 216 -2.37 20.12 -9.02
CA ASN A 216 -2.41 21.57 -9.14
C ASN A 216 -1.71 22.13 -10.39
N THR A 217 -1.19 21.27 -11.28
CA THR A 217 -0.61 21.73 -12.54
C THR A 217 -1.74 22.17 -13.49
N PRO A 218 -1.71 23.38 -14.05
CA PRO A 218 -2.73 23.80 -15.01
C PRO A 218 -2.61 22.99 -16.32
N VAL A 219 -3.74 22.78 -17.01
CA VAL A 219 -3.73 22.19 -18.36
C VAL A 219 -3.68 23.31 -19.40
N LEU A 220 -2.64 23.33 -20.23
CA LEU A 220 -2.44 24.34 -21.27
C LEU A 220 -3.08 23.89 -22.58
N ASP A 221 -4.33 24.29 -22.81
CA ASP A 221 -5.08 23.91 -24.03
C ASP A 221 -4.65 24.65 -25.29
N ARG A 222 -3.92 25.74 -25.12
CA ARG A 222 -3.32 26.49 -26.22
C ARG A 222 -1.80 26.39 -26.13
N PRO A 223 -1.10 26.31 -27.28
CA PRO A 223 0.36 26.35 -27.27
C PRO A 223 0.84 27.65 -26.64
N GLU A 224 1.67 27.52 -25.60
CA GLU A 224 2.33 28.66 -24.99
C GLU A 224 3.56 29.06 -25.80
N ARG A 225 3.78 30.37 -25.89
CA ARG A 225 4.95 30.93 -26.56
C ARG A 225 6.20 30.62 -25.73
N LEU A 226 7.28 30.33 -26.42
CA LEU A 226 8.57 29.99 -25.86
C LEU A 226 9.64 30.98 -26.32
N HIS A 227 10.62 31.23 -25.45
CA HIS A 227 11.86 31.90 -25.80
C HIS A 227 13.08 31.04 -25.44
N PRO A 228 14.19 31.16 -26.18
CA PRO A 228 15.44 30.48 -25.83
C PRO A 228 15.95 30.88 -24.44
N LYS A 229 16.33 29.89 -23.63
CA LYS A 229 16.92 30.09 -22.29
C LYS A 229 17.98 29.01 -22.03
N GLY A 230 19.25 29.41 -22.04
CA GLY A 230 20.37 28.49 -21.94
C GLY A 230 20.37 27.48 -23.09
N ILE A 231 20.48 26.19 -22.78
CA ILE A 231 20.45 25.10 -23.77
C ILE A 231 19.03 24.65 -24.18
N GLY A 232 17.99 25.34 -23.70
CA GLY A 232 16.60 24.96 -23.93
C GLY A 232 15.69 26.16 -24.11
N TYR A 233 14.44 25.98 -23.71
CA TYR A 233 13.37 26.97 -23.84
C TYR A 233 12.70 27.22 -22.49
N ALA A 234 12.23 28.44 -22.30
CA ALA A 234 11.32 28.83 -21.22
C ALA A 234 9.99 29.31 -21.78
N TYR A 235 8.96 29.29 -20.94
CA TYR A 235 7.67 29.88 -21.26
C TYR A 235 7.75 31.41 -21.18
N ASP A 236 7.06 32.10 -22.10
CA ASP A 236 6.94 33.56 -22.07
C ASP A 236 5.93 34.04 -21.01
N ASP A 237 4.91 33.25 -20.70
CA ASP A 237 3.98 33.57 -19.61
C ASP A 237 4.65 33.32 -18.26
N ASP A 238 4.91 34.40 -17.51
CA ASP A 238 5.52 34.38 -16.18
C ASP A 238 4.76 33.46 -15.20
N ARG A 239 3.43 33.33 -15.33
CA ARG A 239 2.63 32.45 -14.47
C ARG A 239 2.97 30.99 -14.69
N VAL A 240 3.17 30.61 -15.95
CA VAL A 240 3.57 29.24 -16.33
C VAL A 240 5.04 29.01 -16.00
N GLU A 241 5.91 29.99 -16.26
CA GLU A 241 7.34 29.87 -15.98
C GLU A 241 7.65 29.83 -14.47
N ALA A 242 6.81 30.45 -13.63
CA ALA A 242 6.89 30.39 -12.16
C ALA A 242 6.46 29.04 -11.56
N LEU A 243 5.85 28.14 -12.33
CA LEU A 243 5.50 26.80 -11.86
C LEU A 243 6.75 26.02 -11.41
N ARG A 244 6.54 25.09 -10.47
CA ARG A 244 7.62 24.25 -9.92
C ARG A 244 8.21 23.34 -11.00
N GLY A 245 9.44 22.88 -10.79
CA GLY A 245 10.15 22.01 -11.73
C GLY A 245 9.37 20.74 -12.10
N ALA A 246 8.72 20.09 -11.12
CA ALA A 246 7.85 18.93 -11.37
C ALA A 246 6.63 19.28 -12.24
N GLN A 247 5.98 20.42 -11.97
CA GLN A 247 4.81 20.89 -12.73
C GLN A 247 5.20 21.25 -14.17
N LYS A 248 6.31 21.98 -14.37
CA LYS A 248 6.84 22.26 -15.71
C LYS A 248 7.26 20.99 -16.43
N GLN A 249 7.76 19.97 -15.72
CA GLN A 249 8.06 18.67 -16.32
C GLN A 249 6.79 17.95 -16.78
N LEU A 250 5.70 18.02 -16.02
CA LEU A 250 4.40 17.50 -16.42
C LEU A 250 3.85 18.25 -17.65
N LEU A 251 3.96 19.58 -17.69
CA LEU A 251 3.56 20.39 -18.86
C LEU A 251 4.31 20.03 -20.15
N ARG A 252 5.58 19.60 -20.06
CA ARG A 252 6.34 19.12 -21.23
C ARG A 252 5.76 17.86 -21.87
N MET A 253 4.87 17.16 -21.19
CA MET A 253 4.16 16.01 -21.75
C MET A 253 3.00 16.42 -22.66
N GLY A 254 2.57 17.70 -22.62
CA GLY A 254 1.47 18.22 -23.43
C GLY A 254 0.07 17.96 -22.82
N PRO A 255 -0.95 18.72 -23.26
CA PRO A 255 -2.25 18.77 -22.59
C PRO A 255 -2.99 17.42 -22.52
N ARG A 256 -2.88 16.57 -23.55
CA ARG A 256 -3.43 15.20 -23.53
C ARG A 256 -2.85 14.40 -22.37
N ASN A 257 -1.51 14.36 -22.29
CA ASN A 257 -0.81 13.51 -21.34
C ASN A 257 -0.93 14.05 -19.91
N VAL A 258 -0.95 15.38 -19.73
CA VAL A 258 -1.24 16.01 -18.43
C VAL A 258 -2.57 15.52 -17.88
N ARG A 259 -3.64 15.55 -18.69
CA ARG A 259 -4.97 15.07 -18.29
C ARG A 259 -4.95 13.60 -17.89
N ILE A 260 -4.38 12.74 -18.74
CA ILE A 260 -4.27 11.30 -18.47
C ILE A 260 -3.58 11.03 -17.13
N VAL A 261 -2.45 11.70 -16.89
CA VAL A 261 -1.69 11.57 -15.64
C VAL A 261 -2.51 12.06 -14.45
N GLN A 262 -3.15 13.23 -14.55
CA GLN A 262 -3.96 13.79 -13.48
C GLN A 262 -5.18 12.94 -13.14
N ASP A 263 -5.90 12.43 -14.14
CA ASP A 263 -7.04 11.56 -13.94
C ASP A 263 -6.64 10.27 -13.22
N LYS A 264 -5.57 9.63 -13.67
CA LYS A 264 -5.07 8.42 -13.01
C LYS A 264 -4.55 8.69 -11.59
N LEU A 265 -3.86 9.81 -11.36
CA LEU A 265 -3.40 10.20 -10.03
C LEU A 265 -4.57 10.40 -9.06
N ARG A 266 -5.71 10.91 -9.53
CA ARG A 266 -6.93 11.01 -8.70
C ARG A 266 -7.48 9.65 -8.34
N GLU A 267 -7.56 8.73 -9.30
CA GLU A 267 -8.02 7.36 -9.04
C GLU A 267 -7.11 6.66 -8.01
N ILE A 268 -5.79 6.78 -8.17
CA ILE A 268 -4.80 6.24 -7.23
C ILE A 268 -4.93 6.90 -5.86
N ALA A 269 -5.11 8.22 -5.80
CA ALA A 269 -5.27 8.93 -4.53
C ALA A 269 -6.49 8.43 -3.74
N VAL A 270 -7.62 8.24 -4.41
CA VAL A 270 -8.83 7.69 -3.80
C VAL A 270 -8.58 6.26 -3.33
N ALA A 271 -7.96 5.42 -4.15
CA ALA A 271 -7.63 4.03 -3.77
C ALA A 271 -6.65 3.94 -2.59
N LEU A 272 -5.73 4.89 -2.47
CA LEU A 272 -4.82 5.02 -1.33
C LEU A 272 -5.53 5.45 -0.04
N GLY A 273 -6.78 5.95 -0.11
CA GLY A 273 -7.51 6.51 1.02
C GLY A 273 -7.27 8.00 1.24
N ILE A 274 -6.70 8.72 0.26
CA ILE A 274 -6.62 10.18 0.33
C ILE A 274 -8.02 10.75 0.14
N ARG A 275 -8.45 11.55 1.11
CA ARG A 275 -9.80 12.12 1.11
C ARG A 275 -10.01 13.08 -0.07
N PRO A 276 -11.15 13.02 -0.79
CA PRO A 276 -11.40 13.88 -1.94
C PRO A 276 -11.28 15.37 -1.65
N GLU A 277 -11.61 15.82 -0.43
CA GLU A 277 -11.53 17.23 -0.03
C GLU A 277 -10.10 17.75 0.09
N ARG A 278 -9.11 16.85 0.14
CA ARG A 278 -7.68 17.20 0.12
C ARG A 278 -7.11 17.25 -1.30
N LEU A 279 -7.88 16.83 -2.31
CA LEU A 279 -7.46 16.88 -3.71
C LEU A 279 -7.94 18.19 -4.35
N PRO A 280 -7.15 18.82 -5.24
CA PRO A 280 -7.60 19.99 -6.00
C PRO A 280 -8.87 19.67 -6.80
N PRO A 281 -9.78 20.63 -7.07
CA PRO A 281 -10.91 20.39 -7.96
C PRO A 281 -10.46 19.99 -9.37
N ARG A 282 -11.37 19.40 -10.15
CA ARG A 282 -11.14 19.10 -11.58
C ARG A 282 -11.22 20.37 -12.42
#